data_AF-A0A926U3H4-F1
#
_entry.id   AF-A0A926U3H4-F1
#
_cell.length_a   1.000
_cell.length_b   1.000
_cell.length_c   1.000
_cell.angle_alpha   90.00
_cell.angle_beta   90.00
_cell.angle_gamma   90.00
#
_symmetry.space_group_name_H-M   'P 1'
#
loop_
_entity.id
_entity.type
_entity.pdbx_description
1 polymer ?
#
loop_
_entity_poly.entity_id
_entity_poly.type
_entity_poly.pdbx_seq_one_letter_code
_entity_poly.pdbx_strand_id
1 'polypeptide(L)'
;MKTQTNWKRYQNSIAQRLESYPQHYTCFACRKMFRKRLTDEQMQQYCSLQAFYDSQAVADRQRPPCPQCRQPMLNMGIGFQPPKRRDRKRWNALEQQAQAGKRFNYCPSWL
;
A
#
# COMPACT_ATOMS: atom_id res chain seq x y z
N MET A 1 -6.42 30.10 -10.59
CA MET A 1 -5.14 29.48 -11.03
C MET A 1 -4.24 29.31 -9.82
N LYS A 2 -4.02 28.09 -9.32
CA LYS A 2 -3.10 27.85 -8.19
C LYS A 2 -1.67 27.81 -8.73
N THR A 3 -0.80 28.68 -8.22
CA THR A 3 0.58 28.88 -8.65
C THR A 3 1.46 27.65 -8.38
N GLN A 4 2.52 27.47 -9.19
CA GLN A 4 3.50 26.36 -9.14
C GLN A 4 4.10 26.14 -7.73
N THR A 5 4.17 27.19 -6.92
CA THR A 5 4.65 27.18 -5.52
C THR A 5 3.73 26.41 -4.57
N ASN A 6 2.43 26.37 -4.86
CA ASN A 6 1.43 25.69 -4.05
C ASN A 6 1.50 24.16 -4.24
N TRP A 7 1.87 23.71 -5.45
CA TRP A 7 2.08 22.29 -5.77
C TRP A 7 3.26 21.68 -5.05
N LYS A 8 4.40 22.37 -4.98
CA LYS A 8 5.60 21.89 -4.26
C LYS A 8 5.36 21.72 -2.76
N ARG A 9 4.64 22.66 -2.13
CA ARG A 9 4.24 22.55 -0.71
C ARG A 9 3.29 21.38 -0.47
N TYR A 10 2.33 21.17 -1.36
CA TYR A 10 1.39 20.06 -1.29
C TYR A 10 2.09 18.69 -1.44
N GLN A 11 2.99 18.56 -2.42
CA GLN A 11 3.82 17.35 -2.61
C GLN A 11 4.67 17.05 -1.37
N ASN A 12 5.31 18.06 -0.79
CA ASN A 12 6.09 17.90 0.44
C ASN A 12 5.22 17.44 1.62
N SER A 13 3.98 17.94 1.75
CA SER A 13 3.06 17.51 2.81
C SER A 13 2.57 16.06 2.64
N ILE A 14 2.42 15.59 1.39
CA ILE A 14 2.07 14.20 1.10
C ILE A 14 3.26 13.29 1.38
N ALA A 15 4.46 13.64 0.90
CA ALA A 15 5.67 12.86 1.12
C ALA A 15 5.95 12.65 2.62
N GLN A 16 5.86 13.72 3.42
CA GLN A 16 6.08 13.68 4.86
C GLN A 16 5.04 12.79 5.59
N ARG A 17 3.80 12.71 5.08
CA ARG A 17 2.78 11.80 5.61
C ARG A 17 3.02 10.36 5.17
N LEU A 18 3.36 10.12 3.91
CA LEU A 18 3.63 8.77 3.40
C LEU A 18 4.90 8.15 4.01
N GLU A 19 5.90 8.95 4.37
CA GLU A 19 7.04 8.52 5.19
C GLU A 19 6.61 7.97 6.57
N SER A 20 5.48 8.47 7.08
CA SER A 20 4.89 8.04 8.36
C SER A 20 3.96 6.82 8.22
N TYR A 21 3.45 6.53 7.01
CA TYR A 21 2.51 5.42 6.77
C TYR A 21 3.17 4.27 6.00
N PRO A 22 3.76 3.27 6.71
CA PRO A 22 4.33 2.11 6.05
C PRO A 22 3.27 1.36 5.26
N GLN A 23 3.65 0.87 4.08
CA GLN A 23 2.80 0.00 3.28
C GLN A 23 2.77 -1.40 3.91
N HIS A 24 1.59 -2.02 3.92
CA HIS A 24 1.39 -3.35 4.50
C HIS A 24 1.44 -4.42 3.42
N TYR A 25 2.56 -5.12 3.35
CA TYR A 25 2.74 -6.27 2.46
C TYR A 25 2.33 -7.55 3.16
N THR A 26 1.46 -8.32 2.51
CA THR A 26 0.83 -9.49 3.10
C THR A 26 1.15 -10.73 2.30
N CYS A 27 1.65 -11.75 2.99
CA CYS A 27 1.84 -13.08 2.44
C CYS A 27 0.68 -13.97 2.88
N PHE A 28 -0.17 -14.36 1.94
CA PHE A 28 -1.32 -15.23 2.21
C PHE A 28 -0.92 -16.68 2.48
N ALA A 29 0.17 -17.16 1.89
CA ALA A 29 0.72 -18.49 2.17
C ALA A 29 1.14 -18.65 3.64
N CYS A 30 1.89 -17.70 4.21
CA CYS A 30 2.35 -17.77 5.60
C CYS A 30 1.45 -17.06 6.61
N ARG A 31 0.44 -16.31 6.11
CA ARG A 31 -0.54 -15.53 6.88
C ARG A 31 0.13 -14.51 7.79
N LYS A 32 1.04 -13.74 7.21
CA LYS A 32 1.78 -12.65 7.89
C LYS A 32 1.74 -11.37 7.08
N MET A 33 1.74 -10.27 7.81
CA MET A 33 1.88 -8.92 7.29
C MET A 33 3.26 -8.38 7.67
N PHE A 34 3.89 -7.68 6.74
CA PHE A 34 5.17 -7.01 6.86
C PHE A 34 4.98 -5.54 6.52
N ARG A 35 5.64 -4.66 7.27
CA ARG A 35 5.66 -3.23 6.99
C ARG A 35 6.85 -2.93 6.10
N LYS A 36 6.62 -2.24 4.99
CA LYS A 36 7.68 -1.75 4.10
C LYS A 36 7.53 -0.24 3.93
N ARG A 37 8.63 0.49 4.09
CA ARG A 37 8.69 1.90 3.70
C ARG A 37 8.89 1.97 2.18
N LEU A 38 8.21 2.92 1.54
CA LEU A 38 8.51 3.24 0.15
C LEU A 38 9.93 3.80 0.08
N THR A 39 10.67 3.48 -0.97
CA THR A 39 11.92 4.20 -1.29
C THR A 39 11.59 5.61 -1.78
N ASP A 40 12.57 6.52 -1.79
CA ASP A 40 12.38 7.89 -2.29
C ASP A 40 11.89 7.90 -3.74
N GLU A 41 12.38 6.98 -4.57
CA GLU A 41 11.92 6.77 -5.95
C GLU A 41 10.44 6.33 -6.01
N GLN A 42 10.07 5.33 -5.20
CA GLN A 42 8.68 4.88 -5.11
C GLN A 42 7.75 5.98 -4.56
N MET A 43 8.26 6.81 -3.65
CA MET A 43 7.57 7.96 -3.08
C MET A 43 7.30 9.04 -4.13
N GLN A 44 8.31 9.36 -4.95
CA GLN A 44 8.20 10.34 -6.03
C GLN A 44 7.17 9.91 -7.08
N GLN A 45 7.15 8.61 -7.43
CA GLN A 45 6.15 8.02 -8.32
C GLN A 45 4.73 8.03 -7.73
N TYR A 46 4.61 7.91 -6.40
CA TYR A 46 3.31 7.99 -5.70
C TYR A 46 2.77 9.43 -5.62
N CYS A 47 3.66 10.41 -5.43
CA CYS A 47 3.31 11.83 -5.28
C CYS A 47 3.04 12.55 -6.62
N SER A 48 3.43 11.98 -7.75
CA SER A 48 3.01 12.43 -9.08
C SER A 48 1.57 11.97 -9.37
N LEU A 49 0.63 12.57 -8.62
CA LEU A 49 -0.84 12.75 -8.72
C LEU A 49 -1.75 11.98 -9.71
N GLN A 50 -1.25 11.25 -10.70
CA GLN A 50 -2.01 10.25 -11.45
C GLN A 50 -2.04 8.89 -10.72
N ALA A 51 -0.97 8.58 -9.98
CA ALA A 51 -0.79 7.31 -9.25
C ALA A 51 -1.66 7.17 -7.99
N PHE A 52 -2.35 8.22 -7.53
CA PHE A 52 -3.30 8.13 -6.42
C PHE A 52 -4.56 7.33 -6.82
N TYR A 53 -5.11 7.63 -8.00
CA TYR A 53 -6.21 6.86 -8.62
C TYR A 53 -5.73 5.51 -9.16
N ASP A 54 -4.49 5.46 -9.66
CA ASP A 54 -3.87 4.26 -10.23
C ASP A 54 -3.05 3.45 -9.20
N SER A 55 -3.23 3.71 -7.90
CA SER A 55 -2.45 3.10 -6.82
C SER A 55 -2.61 1.58 -6.74
N GLN A 56 -3.65 1.04 -7.37
CA GLN A 56 -3.81 -0.40 -7.63
C GLN A 56 -2.71 -0.94 -8.57
N ALA A 57 -2.33 -0.19 -9.61
CA ALA A 57 -1.37 -0.63 -10.62
C ALA A 57 0.10 -0.56 -10.17
N VAL A 58 0.48 0.44 -9.36
CA VAL A 58 1.88 0.59 -8.91
C VAL A 58 2.23 -0.42 -7.81
N ALA A 59 1.29 -0.71 -6.91
CA ALA A 59 1.50 -1.62 -5.80
C ALA A 59 1.52 -3.11 -6.20
N ASP A 60 0.81 -3.49 -7.27
CA ASP A 60 0.74 -4.86 -7.77
C ASP A 60 1.91 -5.25 -8.70
N ARG A 61 2.59 -4.28 -9.33
CA ARG A 61 3.74 -4.53 -10.23
C ARG A 61 4.95 -5.11 -9.51
N GLN A 62 5.06 -4.89 -8.20
CA GLN A 62 6.13 -5.46 -7.39
C GLN A 62 5.50 -6.37 -6.34
N ARG A 63 5.54 -7.69 -6.58
CA ARG A 63 5.21 -8.72 -5.59
C ARG A 63 6.50 -9.20 -4.91
N PRO A 64 7.04 -8.46 -3.92
CA PRO A 64 8.30 -8.83 -3.29
C PRO A 64 8.17 -10.22 -2.64
N PRO A 65 9.26 -11.00 -2.61
CA PRO A 65 9.26 -12.30 -1.98
C PRO A 65 9.08 -12.16 -0.46
N CYS A 66 8.28 -13.06 0.12
CA CYS A 66 8.08 -13.12 1.56
C CYS A 66 9.38 -13.50 2.27
N PRO A 67 9.83 -12.75 3.30
CA PRO A 67 11.05 -13.06 4.04
C PRO A 67 11.07 -14.44 4.69
N GLN A 68 9.90 -15.04 4.94
CA GLN A 68 9.80 -16.33 5.62
C GLN A 68 9.69 -17.52 4.66
N CYS A 69 8.91 -17.38 3.58
CA CYS A 69 8.57 -18.52 2.72
C CYS A 69 8.83 -18.27 1.23
N ARG A 70 9.37 -17.09 0.88
CA ARG A 70 9.70 -16.64 -0.47
C ARG A 70 8.53 -16.55 -1.46
N GLN A 71 7.31 -16.91 -1.04
CA GLN A 71 6.09 -16.71 -1.81
C GLN A 71 5.83 -15.21 -2.05
N PRO A 72 5.17 -14.84 -3.16
CA PRO A 72 4.88 -13.45 -3.48
C PRO A 72 3.99 -12.81 -2.40
N MET A 73 4.33 -11.58 -2.02
CA MET A 73 3.48 -10.76 -1.15
C MET A 73 2.65 -9.78 -1.97
N LEU A 74 1.48 -9.43 -1.44
CA LEU A 74 0.62 -8.39 -1.99
C LEU A 74 0.61 -7.19 -1.06
N ASN A 75 0.79 -5.99 -1.60
CA ASN A 75 0.53 -4.78 -0.82
C ASN A 75 -0.98 -4.67 -0.59
N MET A 76 -1.42 -4.63 0.66
CA MET A 76 -2.82 -4.53 1.06
C MET A 76 -3.23 -3.12 1.47
N GLY A 77 -2.31 -2.15 1.46
CA GLY A 77 -2.58 -0.75 1.77
C GLY A 77 -2.34 -0.35 3.22
N ILE A 78 -2.25 0.97 3.43
CA ILE A 78 -1.85 1.58 4.71
C ILE A 78 -2.81 1.33 5.88
N GLY A 79 -4.08 1.04 5.61
CA GLY A 79 -5.12 0.74 6.61
C GLY A 79 -5.36 -0.75 6.85
N PHE A 80 -4.56 -1.63 6.24
CA PHE A 80 -4.75 -3.06 6.39
C PHE A 80 -4.49 -3.53 7.83
N GLN A 81 -5.46 -4.24 8.39
CA GLN A 81 -5.34 -4.91 9.68
C GLN A 81 -5.40 -6.43 9.48
N PRO A 82 -4.30 -7.17 9.72
CA PRO A 82 -4.28 -8.60 9.51
C PRO A 82 -5.11 -9.30 10.59
N PRO A 83 -5.92 -10.32 10.24
CA PRO A 83 -6.58 -11.14 11.24
C PRO A 83 -5.55 -12.01 11.99
N LYS A 84 -6.00 -12.64 13.09
CA LYS A 84 -5.17 -13.61 13.83
C LYS A 84 -4.64 -14.68 12.85
N ARG A 85 -3.35 -15.02 12.92
CA ARG A 85 -2.70 -15.97 11.99
C ARG A 85 -3.44 -17.31 11.85
N ARG A 86 -4.00 -17.83 12.95
CA ARG A 86 -4.73 -19.10 12.98
C ARG A 86 -6.12 -19.06 12.30
N ASP A 87 -6.67 -17.88 12.04
CA ASP A 87 -8.01 -17.70 11.47
C ASP A 87 -8.01 -17.92 9.95
N ARG A 88 -7.91 -19.20 9.55
CA ARG A 88 -7.86 -19.61 8.13
C ARG A 88 -9.04 -19.07 7.33
N LYS A 89 -10.24 -19.04 7.91
CA LYS A 89 -11.45 -18.58 7.23
C LYS A 89 -11.34 -17.11 6.83
N ARG A 90 -10.91 -16.24 7.75
CA ARG A 90 -10.71 -14.81 7.43
C ARG A 90 -9.56 -14.60 6.46
N TRP A 91 -8.47 -15.36 6.59
CA TRP A 91 -7.34 -15.28 5.66
C TRP A 91 -7.75 -15.65 4.23
N ASN A 92 -8.50 -16.74 4.04
CA ASN A 92 -8.98 -17.16 2.72
C ASN A 92 -9.93 -16.11 2.11
N ALA A 93 -10.83 -15.54 2.91
CA ALA A 93 -11.74 -14.49 2.44
C ALA A 93 -10.98 -13.21 2.03
N LEU A 94 -9.95 -12.83 2.80
CA LEU A 94 -9.09 -11.69 2.45
C LEU A 94 -8.26 -11.95 1.20
N GLU A 95 -7.78 -13.17 0.99
CA GLU A 95 -7.04 -13.55 -0.22
C GLU A 95 -7.91 -13.39 -1.47
N GLN A 96 -9.15 -13.89 -1.42
CA GLN A 96 -10.12 -13.71 -2.52
C GLN A 96 -10.41 -12.22 -2.79
N GLN A 97 -10.60 -11.43 -1.74
CA GLN A 97 -10.77 -9.98 -1.88
C GLN A 97 -9.54 -9.31 -2.49
N ALA A 98 -8.34 -9.71 -2.08
CA ALA A 98 -7.09 -9.17 -2.61
C ALA A 98 -6.90 -9.54 -4.10
N GLN A 99 -7.23 -10.78 -4.47
CA GLN A 99 -7.24 -11.24 -5.87
C GLN A 99 -8.25 -10.46 -6.72
N ALA A 100 -9.39 -10.07 -6.15
CA ALA A 100 -10.37 -9.18 -6.78
C ALA A 100 -9.95 -7.69 -6.77
N GLY A 101 -8.71 -7.37 -6.42
CA GLY A 101 -8.17 -6.00 -6.45
C GLY A 101 -8.50 -5.14 -5.22
N LYS A 102 -9.17 -5.68 -4.20
CA LYS A 102 -9.50 -4.91 -2.99
C LYS A 102 -8.23 -4.57 -2.20
N ARG A 103 -8.10 -3.30 -1.83
CA ARG A 103 -7.01 -2.78 -0.98
C ARG A 103 -7.60 -1.92 0.13
N PHE A 104 -6.88 -1.80 1.24
CA PHE A 104 -7.27 -1.04 2.43
C PHE A 104 -6.45 0.25 2.49
N ASN A 105 -6.61 1.09 1.48
CA ASN A 105 -6.04 2.43 1.50
C ASN A 105 -7.04 3.36 2.20
N TYR A 106 -6.57 4.19 3.12
CA TYR A 106 -7.40 5.30 3.59
C TYR A 106 -7.52 6.28 2.43
N CYS A 107 -8.75 6.55 1.99
CA CYS A 107 -9.04 7.80 1.31
C CYS A 107 -8.89 8.88 2.40
N PRO A 108 -7.96 9.84 2.30
CA PRO A 108 -8.00 11.01 3.16
C PRO A 108 -9.31 11.71 2.83
N SER A 109 -10.25 11.79 3.77
CA SER A 109 -11.55 12.46 3.61
C SER A 109 -11.45 13.99 3.49
N TRP A 110 -10.35 14.50 2.93
CA TRP A 110 -10.00 15.92 2.81
C TRP A 110 -9.93 16.38 1.35
N LEU A 111 -10.66 15.71 0.45
CA LEU A 111 -11.02 16.15 -0.90
C LEU A 111 -12.54 16.37 -0.93
#